data_AF-A0A496JGC9-F1
#
_entry.id   AF-A0A496JGC9-F1
#
_cell.length_a   1.000
_cell.length_b   1.000
_cell.length_c   1.000
_cell.angle_alpha   90.00
_cell.angle_beta   90.00
_cell.angle_gamma   90.00
#
_symmetry.space_group_name_H-M   'P 1'
#
loop_
_entity.id
_entity.type
_entity.pdbx_description
1 polymer ?
#
loop_
_entity_poly.entity_id
_entity_poly.type
_entity_poly.pdbx_seq_one_letter_code
_entity_poly.pdbx_strand_id
1 'polypeptide(L)'
;MKDLRENFSFSLYADLKDKIHHNALSNEELDRMIAFREREFEKSLEDLMPSVLSVPSYNESFSLAKNRCVKNCKKVLEGFTEKIKEAPNDSNAINEAFDNLETELERATESLSQKIAPILERNENYTQKALEYREFLEKEKEGFMVDEQNPYPDEVRFNALRLAEFDSVFSAIAPLEDLNKTACAHHALKALQSALKDNDLGFDAAELEQIAKGFIPRGYLWHFDANVLGNVALVREELLLGVKHTKGYKLWTTFLQTQN
;
A
#
# COMPACT_ATOMS: atom_id res chain seq x y z
N MET A 1 -4.77 17.27 4.25
CA MET A 1 -5.65 17.36 3.05
C MET A 1 -6.21 18.77 2.83
N LYS A 2 -6.68 19.48 3.86
CA LYS A 2 -7.16 20.86 3.74
C LYS A 2 -6.13 21.81 3.10
N ASP A 3 -4.92 21.85 3.63
CA ASP A 3 -3.86 22.75 3.12
C ASP A 3 -3.51 22.49 1.65
N LEU A 4 -3.50 21.23 1.22
CA LEU A 4 -3.29 20.84 -0.19
C LEU A 4 -4.35 21.48 -1.10
N ARG A 5 -5.63 21.36 -0.69
CA ARG A 5 -6.76 21.92 -1.44
C ARG A 5 -6.69 23.45 -1.48
N GLU A 6 -6.44 24.10 -0.34
CA GLU A 6 -6.38 25.56 -0.26
C GLU A 6 -5.23 26.12 -1.10
N ASN A 7 -4.04 25.51 -1.03
CA ASN A 7 -2.90 25.89 -1.85
C ASN A 7 -3.19 25.72 -3.36
N PHE A 8 -3.85 24.62 -3.72
CA PHE A 8 -4.27 24.37 -5.10
C PHE A 8 -5.24 25.45 -5.61
N SER A 9 -6.35 25.67 -4.89
CA SER A 9 -7.38 26.63 -5.27
C SER A 9 -6.83 28.05 -5.34
N PHE A 10 -6.01 28.46 -4.35
CA PHE A 10 -5.37 29.78 -4.33
C PHE A 10 -4.45 29.98 -5.54
N SER A 11 -3.63 28.98 -5.87
CA SER A 11 -2.67 29.09 -6.98
C SER A 11 -3.38 29.10 -8.33
N LEU A 12 -4.42 28.28 -8.52
CA LEU A 12 -5.23 28.29 -9.73
C LEU A 12 -5.98 29.62 -9.90
N TYR A 13 -6.53 30.17 -8.81
CA TYR A 13 -7.19 31.47 -8.83
C TYR A 13 -6.23 32.60 -9.23
N ALA A 14 -5.02 32.62 -8.67
CA ALA A 14 -4.00 33.61 -9.01
C ALA A 14 -3.63 33.56 -10.51
N ASP A 15 -3.39 32.37 -11.06
CA ASP A 15 -3.06 32.18 -12.48
C ASP A 15 -4.15 32.68 -13.42
N LEU A 16 -5.42 32.45 -13.06
CA LEU A 16 -6.57 32.78 -13.89
C LEU A 16 -6.99 34.24 -13.75
N LYS A 17 -6.93 34.80 -12.54
CA LYS A 17 -7.39 36.16 -12.25
C LYS A 17 -6.72 37.21 -13.12
N ASP A 18 -5.39 37.17 -13.24
CA ASP A 18 -4.65 38.16 -14.03
C ASP A 18 -5.04 38.09 -15.52
N LYS A 19 -5.25 36.89 -16.05
CA LYS A 19 -5.62 36.68 -17.46
C LYS A 19 -7.06 37.07 -17.76
N ILE A 20 -7.97 36.75 -16.84
CA ILE A 20 -9.40 37.10 -16.94
C ILE A 20 -9.56 38.63 -16.88
N HIS A 21 -8.88 39.31 -15.95
CA HIS A 21 -8.98 40.77 -15.83
C HIS A 21 -8.53 41.54 -17.08
N HIS A 22 -7.66 40.96 -17.89
CA HIS A 22 -7.21 41.56 -19.14
C HIS A 22 -7.96 41.05 -20.38
N ASN A 23 -9.02 40.24 -20.22
CA ASN A 23 -9.74 39.54 -21.30
C ASN A 23 -8.77 38.80 -22.26
N ALA A 24 -7.66 38.30 -21.71
CA ALA A 24 -6.56 37.70 -22.47
C ALA A 24 -6.56 36.18 -22.41
N LEU A 25 -7.49 35.56 -21.67
CA LEU A 25 -7.55 34.11 -21.48
C LEU A 25 -8.10 33.43 -22.73
N SER A 26 -7.23 32.76 -23.49
CA SER A 26 -7.67 31.85 -24.55
C SER A 26 -8.02 30.46 -24.00
N ASN A 27 -8.91 29.74 -24.68
CA ASN A 27 -9.27 28.36 -24.32
C ASN A 27 -8.04 27.43 -24.26
N GLU A 28 -7.09 27.61 -25.18
CA GLU A 28 -5.87 26.80 -25.23
C GLU A 28 -4.95 27.08 -24.03
N GLU A 29 -4.87 28.32 -23.57
CA GLU A 29 -4.12 28.66 -22.35
C GLU A 29 -4.80 28.12 -21.09
N LEU A 30 -6.13 28.20 -21.01
CA LEU A 30 -6.89 27.62 -19.91
C LEU A 30 -6.64 26.12 -19.81
N ASP A 31 -6.73 25.39 -20.92
CA ASP A 31 -6.49 23.94 -20.95
C ASP A 31 -5.05 23.60 -20.49
N ARG A 32 -4.05 24.39 -20.93
CA ARG A 32 -2.65 24.22 -20.49
C ARG A 32 -2.46 24.48 -19.01
N MET A 33 -3.09 25.52 -18.46
CA MET A 33 -3.02 25.88 -17.04
C MET A 33 -3.65 24.80 -16.16
N ILE A 34 -4.82 24.30 -16.55
CA ILE A 34 -5.53 23.25 -15.82
C ILE A 34 -4.72 21.95 -15.85
N ALA A 35 -4.18 21.56 -17.00
CA ALA A 35 -3.32 20.38 -17.10
C ALA A 35 -2.04 20.50 -16.25
N PHE A 36 -1.44 21.70 -16.16
CA PHE A 36 -0.31 21.95 -15.28
C PHE A 36 -0.72 21.79 -13.80
N ARG A 37 -1.83 22.40 -13.40
CA ARG A 37 -2.33 22.35 -12.02
C ARG A 37 -2.76 20.94 -11.61
N GLU A 38 -3.40 20.18 -12.50
CA GLU A 38 -3.74 18.77 -12.29
C GLU A 38 -2.50 17.95 -11.91
N ARG A 39 -1.40 18.10 -12.67
CA ARG A 39 -0.13 17.40 -12.40
C ARG A 39 0.51 17.83 -11.09
N GLU A 40 0.50 19.13 -10.79
CA GLU A 40 1.04 19.64 -9.52
C GLU A 40 0.22 19.14 -8.32
N PHE A 41 -1.11 19.02 -8.44
CA PHE A 41 -1.97 18.44 -7.42
C PHE A 41 -1.66 16.96 -7.20
N GLU A 42 -1.56 16.19 -8.29
CA GLU A 42 -1.20 14.77 -8.23
C GLU A 42 0.15 14.57 -7.54
N LYS A 43 1.17 15.33 -7.94
CA LYS A 43 2.49 15.29 -7.30
C LYS A 43 2.45 15.66 -5.82
N SER A 44 1.75 16.74 -5.47
CA SER A 44 1.61 17.16 -4.07
C SER A 44 0.87 16.12 -3.23
N LEU A 45 -0.07 15.39 -3.84
CA LEU A 45 -0.73 14.26 -3.20
C LEU A 45 0.23 13.08 -2.98
N GLU A 46 1.15 12.82 -3.91
CA GLU A 46 2.20 11.81 -3.74
C GLU A 46 3.17 12.18 -2.63
N ASP A 47 3.62 13.44 -2.58
CA ASP A 47 4.59 13.93 -1.59
C ASP A 47 4.05 13.93 -0.16
N LEU A 48 2.73 14.11 0.02
CA LEU A 48 2.09 14.10 1.34
C LEU A 48 1.87 12.69 1.91
N MET A 49 1.99 11.67 1.08
CA MET A 49 1.54 10.32 1.39
C MET A 49 2.75 9.39 1.56
N PRO A 50 2.69 8.41 2.49
CA PRO A 50 3.76 7.42 2.62
C PRO A 50 3.93 6.66 1.30
N SER A 51 5.19 6.51 0.86
CA SER A 51 5.51 5.81 -0.39
C SER A 51 5.25 4.31 -0.30
N VAL A 52 5.51 3.71 0.87
CA VAL A 52 5.34 2.28 1.14
C VAL A 52 4.90 2.07 2.59
N LEU A 53 3.82 1.32 2.76
CA LEU A 53 3.32 0.75 4.01
C LEU A 53 3.90 -0.65 4.23
N SER A 54 3.98 -1.07 5.49
CA SER A 54 4.62 -2.32 5.90
C SER A 54 3.89 -3.58 5.42
N VAL A 55 2.58 -3.47 5.20
CA VAL A 55 1.71 -4.58 4.77
C VAL A 55 1.29 -4.38 3.30
N PRO A 56 1.57 -5.33 2.39
CA PRO A 56 1.28 -5.16 0.96
C PRO A 56 -0.18 -4.85 0.60
N SER A 57 -1.16 -5.45 1.30
CA SER A 57 -2.58 -5.19 1.03
C SER A 57 -3.01 -3.77 1.43
N TYR A 58 -2.33 -3.16 2.41
CA TYR A 58 -2.54 -1.77 2.77
C TYR A 58 -2.05 -0.86 1.64
N ASN A 59 -0.89 -1.15 1.05
CA ASN A 59 -0.37 -0.41 -0.11
C ASN A 59 -1.34 -0.42 -1.29
N GLU A 60 -1.91 -1.58 -1.61
CA GLU A 60 -2.87 -1.71 -2.70
C GLU A 60 -4.13 -0.86 -2.45
N SER A 61 -4.71 -1.00 -1.25
CA SER A 61 -5.92 -0.26 -0.86
C SER A 61 -5.67 1.25 -0.82
N PHE A 62 -4.52 1.66 -0.30
CA PHE A 62 -4.08 3.05 -0.23
C PHE A 62 -3.89 3.65 -1.63
N SER A 63 -3.17 2.95 -2.50
CA SER A 63 -2.94 3.36 -3.89
C SER A 63 -4.25 3.46 -4.67
N LEU A 64 -5.18 2.53 -4.47
CA LEU A 64 -6.50 2.57 -5.10
C LEU A 64 -7.30 3.81 -4.64
N ALA A 65 -7.27 4.14 -3.35
CA ALA A 65 -7.93 5.33 -2.82
C ALA A 65 -7.33 6.60 -3.42
N LYS A 66 -5.99 6.69 -3.50
CA LYS A 66 -5.26 7.78 -4.16
C LYS A 66 -5.70 7.97 -5.61
N ASN A 67 -5.63 6.90 -6.42
CA ASN A 67 -5.99 6.93 -7.84
C ASN A 67 -7.45 7.37 -8.06
N ARG A 68 -8.35 6.99 -7.15
CA ARG A 68 -9.75 7.43 -7.19
C ARG A 68 -9.89 8.93 -6.90
N CYS A 69 -9.12 9.46 -5.95
CA CYS A 69 -9.09 10.89 -5.65
C CYS A 69 -8.60 11.68 -6.87
N VAL A 70 -7.45 11.30 -7.44
CA VAL A 70 -6.88 11.92 -8.66
C VAL A 70 -7.90 11.92 -9.80
N LYS A 71 -8.54 10.78 -10.07
CA LYS A 71 -9.58 10.67 -11.10
C LYS A 71 -10.78 11.59 -10.84
N ASN A 72 -11.18 11.75 -9.58
CA ASN A 72 -12.29 12.64 -9.24
C ASN A 72 -11.87 14.11 -9.40
N CYS A 73 -10.70 14.51 -8.91
CA CYS A 73 -10.16 15.85 -9.08
C CYS A 73 -10.06 16.24 -10.57
N LYS A 74 -9.58 15.32 -11.41
CA LYS A 74 -9.56 15.52 -12.87
C LYS A 74 -10.94 15.85 -13.44
N LYS A 75 -11.97 15.07 -13.09
CA LYS A 75 -13.35 15.34 -13.54
C LYS A 75 -13.88 16.68 -13.06
N VAL A 76 -13.56 17.06 -11.83
CA VAL A 76 -13.95 18.37 -11.28
C VAL A 76 -13.28 19.49 -12.07
N LEU A 77 -12.00 19.34 -12.41
CA LEU A 77 -11.27 20.32 -13.22
C LEU A 77 -11.78 20.41 -14.66
N GLU A 78 -12.17 19.29 -15.28
CA GLU A 78 -12.85 19.26 -16.58
C GLU A 78 -14.15 20.07 -16.52
N GLY A 79 -15.00 19.82 -15.50
CA GLY A 79 -16.25 20.57 -15.32
C GLY A 79 -16.04 22.06 -15.03
N PHE A 80 -15.02 22.40 -14.25
CA PHE A 80 -14.62 23.80 -14.02
C PHE A 80 -14.19 24.47 -15.34
N THR A 81 -13.37 23.78 -16.13
CA THR A 81 -12.85 24.29 -17.41
C THR A 81 -13.98 24.62 -18.38
N GLU A 82 -14.96 23.74 -18.53
CA GLU A 82 -16.11 23.99 -19.42
C GLU A 82 -16.94 25.19 -18.94
N LYS A 83 -17.20 25.32 -17.63
CA LYS A 83 -17.90 26.50 -17.09
C LYS A 83 -17.17 27.82 -17.37
N ILE A 84 -15.84 27.85 -17.27
CA ILE A 84 -15.06 29.05 -17.60
C ILE A 84 -15.13 29.36 -19.10
N LYS A 85 -15.12 28.33 -19.98
CA LYS A 85 -15.26 28.51 -21.44
C LYS A 85 -16.64 29.05 -21.84
N GLU A 86 -17.70 28.66 -21.13
CA GLU A 86 -19.06 29.15 -21.39
C GLU A 86 -19.23 30.64 -21.10
N ALA A 87 -18.56 31.15 -20.05
CA ALA A 87 -18.70 32.54 -19.60
C ALA A 87 -17.37 33.17 -19.15
N PRO A 88 -16.37 33.32 -20.04
CA PRO A 88 -15.00 33.67 -19.67
C PRO A 88 -14.81 35.10 -19.14
N ASN A 89 -15.77 35.98 -19.39
CA ASN A 89 -15.73 37.39 -18.99
C ASN A 89 -16.83 37.75 -17.97
N ASP A 90 -17.59 36.77 -17.49
CA ASP A 90 -18.60 36.98 -16.45
C ASP A 90 -17.99 36.66 -15.08
N SER A 91 -17.63 37.72 -14.35
CA SER A 91 -17.02 37.58 -13.04
C SER A 91 -17.90 36.83 -12.04
N ASN A 92 -19.23 36.88 -12.17
CA ASN A 92 -20.12 36.13 -11.27
C ASN A 92 -20.08 34.64 -11.62
N ALA A 93 -20.15 34.29 -12.90
CA ALA A 93 -20.06 32.90 -13.36
C ALA A 93 -18.71 32.28 -13.01
N ILE A 94 -17.62 33.05 -13.11
CA ILE A 94 -16.28 32.61 -12.72
C ILE A 94 -16.20 32.34 -11.22
N ASN A 95 -16.68 33.26 -10.38
CA ASN A 95 -16.69 33.05 -8.92
C ASN A 95 -17.54 31.82 -8.55
N GLU A 96 -18.70 31.63 -9.18
CA GLU A 96 -19.53 30.45 -8.98
C GLU A 96 -18.81 29.15 -9.42
N ALA A 97 -18.03 29.20 -10.51
CA ALA A 97 -17.21 28.07 -10.94
C ALA A 97 -16.15 27.72 -9.88
N PHE A 98 -15.50 28.72 -9.28
CA PHE A 98 -14.53 28.53 -8.20
C PHE A 98 -15.17 27.97 -6.92
N ASP A 99 -16.32 28.51 -6.48
CA ASP A 99 -17.03 28.03 -5.30
C ASP A 99 -17.44 26.54 -5.45
N ASN A 100 -17.90 26.18 -6.65
CA ASN A 100 -18.22 24.80 -7.00
C ASN A 100 -16.96 23.92 -7.03
N LEU A 101 -15.86 24.39 -7.63
CA LEU A 101 -14.58 23.70 -7.67
C LEU A 101 -14.08 23.39 -6.26
N GLU A 102 -14.08 24.38 -5.37
CA GLU A 102 -13.64 24.21 -3.99
C GLU A 102 -14.50 23.18 -3.24
N THR A 103 -15.82 23.27 -3.40
CA THR A 103 -16.77 22.32 -2.79
C THR A 103 -16.54 20.88 -3.27
N GLU A 104 -16.34 20.68 -4.56
CA GLU A 104 -16.13 19.33 -5.10
C GLU A 104 -14.73 18.78 -4.80
N LEU A 105 -13.69 19.64 -4.76
CA LEU A 105 -12.36 19.24 -4.30
C LEU A 105 -12.37 18.89 -2.81
N GLU A 106 -13.13 19.60 -1.98
CA GLU A 106 -13.35 19.23 -0.59
C GLU A 106 -13.98 17.85 -0.47
N ARG A 107 -15.04 17.56 -1.25
CA ARG A 107 -15.66 16.23 -1.25
C ARG A 107 -14.68 15.13 -1.70
N ALA A 108 -13.88 15.39 -2.74
CA ALA A 108 -12.92 14.42 -3.25
C ALA A 108 -11.79 14.13 -2.25
N THR A 109 -11.27 15.18 -1.60
CA THR A 109 -10.19 15.07 -0.61
C THR A 109 -10.69 14.50 0.72
N GLU A 110 -11.90 14.82 1.15
CA GLU A 110 -12.53 14.24 2.34
C GLU A 110 -12.83 12.75 2.14
N SER A 111 -13.33 12.36 0.95
CA SER A 111 -13.52 10.94 0.61
C SER A 111 -12.21 10.15 0.63
N LEU A 112 -11.09 10.78 0.23
CA LEU A 112 -9.77 10.17 0.35
C LEU A 112 -9.39 10.00 1.83
N SER A 113 -9.46 11.07 2.63
CA SER A 113 -9.16 11.05 4.07
C SER A 113 -9.87 9.90 4.79
N GLN A 114 -11.17 9.76 4.56
CA GLN A 114 -11.99 8.71 5.17
C GLN A 114 -11.56 7.29 4.78
N LYS A 115 -11.02 7.11 3.57
CA LYS A 115 -10.54 5.82 3.08
C LYS A 115 -9.14 5.48 3.60
N ILE A 116 -8.25 6.47 3.68
CA ILE A 116 -6.85 6.23 4.07
C ILE A 116 -6.64 6.21 5.58
N ALA A 117 -7.42 6.97 6.36
CA ALA A 117 -7.29 7.03 7.81
C ALA A 117 -7.27 5.64 8.48
N PRO A 118 -8.23 4.73 8.24
CA PRO A 118 -8.19 3.40 8.85
C PRO A 118 -7.02 2.54 8.34
N ILE A 119 -6.52 2.78 7.13
CA ILE A 119 -5.37 2.05 6.58
C ILE A 119 -4.08 2.47 7.29
N LEU A 120 -3.90 3.79 7.49
CA LEU A 120 -2.74 4.34 8.20
C LEU A 120 -2.74 3.91 9.67
N GLU A 121 -3.89 3.96 10.34
CA GLU A 121 -4.05 3.49 11.72
C GLU A 121 -3.65 2.01 11.86
N ARG A 122 -4.11 1.14 10.95
CA ARG A 122 -3.73 -0.28 10.94
C ARG A 122 -2.24 -0.50 10.67
N ASN A 123 -1.64 0.31 9.80
CA ASN A 123 -0.22 0.23 9.51
C ASN A 123 0.64 0.68 10.70
N GLU A 124 0.24 1.74 11.39
CA GLU A 124 0.89 2.20 12.63
C GLU A 124 0.76 1.13 13.73
N ASN A 125 -0.44 0.57 13.91
CA ASN A 125 -0.67 -0.54 14.83
C ASN A 125 0.21 -1.76 14.50
N TYR A 126 0.31 -2.14 13.22
CA TYR A 126 1.22 -3.22 12.81
C TYR A 126 2.67 -2.89 13.16
N THR A 127 3.13 -1.67 12.85
CA THR A 127 4.51 -1.24 13.09
C THR A 127 4.86 -1.31 14.57
N GLN A 128 3.94 -0.85 15.42
CA GLN A 128 4.08 -0.94 16.88
C GLN A 128 4.10 -2.40 17.36
N LYS A 129 3.15 -3.22 16.90
CA LYS A 129 3.08 -4.65 17.27
C LYS A 129 4.30 -5.44 16.80
N ALA A 130 4.89 -5.08 15.66
CA ALA A 130 6.11 -5.71 15.15
C ALA A 130 7.32 -5.41 16.04
N LEU A 131 7.39 -4.23 16.68
CA LEU A 131 8.44 -3.91 17.66
C LEU A 131 8.24 -4.71 18.95
N GLU A 132 7.04 -4.70 19.50
CA GLU A 132 6.67 -5.48 20.70
C GLU A 132 6.90 -6.99 20.49
N TYR A 133 6.65 -7.47 19.27
CA TYR A 133 6.88 -8.87 18.93
C TYR A 133 8.35 -9.27 19.07
N ARG A 134 9.30 -8.37 18.74
CA ARG A 134 10.74 -8.66 18.91
C ARG A 134 11.12 -8.84 20.37
N GLU A 135 10.55 -8.03 21.26
CA GLU A 135 10.77 -8.16 22.71
C GLU A 135 10.17 -9.47 23.23
N PHE A 136 8.98 -9.83 22.76
CA PHE A 136 8.36 -11.11 23.06
C PHE A 136 9.22 -12.29 22.59
N LEU A 137 9.75 -12.24 21.36
CA LEU A 137 10.66 -13.27 20.86
C LEU A 137 11.89 -13.42 21.75
N GLU A 138 12.49 -12.31 22.18
CA GLU A 138 13.68 -12.38 23.03
C GLU A 138 13.42 -12.93 24.43
N LYS A 139 12.23 -12.69 24.97
CA LYS A 139 11.82 -13.28 26.25
C LYS A 139 11.62 -14.79 26.14
N GLU A 140 11.04 -15.26 25.04
CA GLU A 140 10.60 -16.65 24.90
C GLU A 140 11.62 -17.56 24.18
N LYS A 141 12.76 -17.01 23.70
CA LYS A 141 13.72 -17.72 22.83
C LYS A 141 14.20 -19.06 23.36
N GLU A 142 14.35 -19.21 24.68
CA GLU A 142 14.85 -20.45 25.28
C GLU A 142 13.87 -21.62 25.10
N GLY A 143 12.60 -21.33 24.86
CA GLY A 143 11.57 -22.32 24.55
C GLY A 143 11.51 -22.73 23.07
N PHE A 144 12.29 -22.09 22.19
CA PHE A 144 12.22 -22.37 20.76
C PHE A 144 12.97 -23.64 20.36
N MET A 145 12.41 -24.34 19.39
CA MET A 145 12.93 -25.59 18.86
C MET A 145 14.09 -25.32 17.92
N VAL A 146 15.24 -25.93 18.21
CA VAL A 146 16.42 -25.98 17.35
C VAL A 146 16.64 -27.41 16.90
N ASP A 147 16.91 -27.61 15.61
CA ASP A 147 17.23 -28.93 15.07
C ASP A 147 18.74 -29.18 15.12
N GLU A 148 19.20 -29.85 16.19
CA GLU A 148 20.60 -30.24 16.34
C GLU A 148 21.07 -31.25 15.27
N GLN A 149 20.13 -31.90 14.57
CA GLN A 149 20.39 -32.85 13.48
C GLN A 149 19.93 -32.29 12.13
N ASN A 150 19.93 -30.97 11.98
CA ASN A 150 19.53 -30.29 10.74
C ASN A 150 20.30 -30.87 9.53
N PRO A 151 19.60 -31.51 8.57
CA PRO A 151 20.24 -32.06 7.38
C PRO A 151 20.69 -30.99 6.37
N TYR A 152 20.27 -29.74 6.53
CA TYR A 152 20.53 -28.61 5.64
C TYR A 152 21.11 -27.40 6.39
N PRO A 153 22.30 -27.51 7.02
CA PRO A 153 22.88 -26.43 7.84
C PRO A 153 23.34 -25.21 7.03
N ASP A 154 23.58 -25.37 5.74
CA ASP A 154 24.01 -24.28 4.86
C ASP A 154 22.82 -23.46 4.35
N GLU A 155 21.66 -24.10 4.17
CA GLU A 155 20.43 -23.52 3.62
C GLU A 155 19.42 -23.07 4.68
N VAL A 156 19.41 -23.71 5.85
CA VAL A 156 18.52 -23.36 6.96
C VAL A 156 19.36 -23.14 8.21
N ARG A 157 19.50 -21.89 8.60
CA ARG A 157 20.29 -21.50 9.78
C ARG A 157 19.38 -21.21 10.96
N PHE A 158 19.89 -21.35 12.17
CA PHE A 158 19.21 -20.87 13.36
C PHE A 158 19.91 -19.60 13.86
N ASN A 159 19.14 -18.54 14.07
CA ASN A 159 19.69 -17.25 14.49
C ASN A 159 19.87 -17.16 16.01
N ALA A 160 20.30 -15.98 16.49
CA ALA A 160 20.52 -15.73 17.92
C ALA A 160 19.26 -15.88 18.78
N LEU A 161 18.07 -15.78 18.16
CA LEU A 161 16.79 -16.03 18.82
C LEU A 161 16.42 -17.52 18.81
N ARG A 162 17.25 -18.41 18.25
CA ARG A 162 16.97 -19.85 18.09
C ARG A 162 15.80 -20.12 17.14
N LEU A 163 15.54 -19.20 16.20
CA LEU A 163 14.54 -19.37 15.15
C LEU A 163 15.22 -19.74 13.82
N ALA A 164 14.56 -20.60 13.05
CA ALA A 164 15.04 -21.02 11.73
C ALA A 164 14.89 -19.89 10.71
N GLU A 165 15.90 -19.69 9.89
CA GLU A 165 15.96 -18.76 8.77
C GLU A 165 16.01 -19.58 7.48
N PHE A 166 14.91 -19.55 6.74
CA PHE A 166 14.79 -20.22 5.45
C PHE A 166 15.10 -19.23 4.32
N ASP A 167 15.87 -19.68 3.35
CA ASP A 167 15.95 -18.98 2.06
C ASP A 167 14.58 -19.04 1.36
N SER A 168 14.02 -17.87 1.09
CA SER A 168 12.67 -17.73 0.54
C SER A 168 12.70 -16.97 -0.79
N VAL A 169 12.00 -17.49 -1.79
CA VAL A 169 11.92 -16.86 -3.12
C VAL A 169 10.97 -15.65 -3.14
N PHE A 170 10.08 -15.58 -2.16
CA PHE A 170 9.14 -14.49 -1.98
C PHE A 170 8.63 -14.47 -0.54
N SER A 171 8.33 -13.30 0.01
CA SER A 171 7.60 -13.20 1.27
C SER A 171 6.68 -11.99 1.29
N ALA A 172 5.64 -12.06 2.12
CA ALA A 172 4.72 -10.97 2.34
C ALA A 172 4.16 -11.00 3.76
N ILE A 173 3.94 -9.80 4.32
CA ILE A 173 3.26 -9.64 5.59
C ILE A 173 1.74 -9.77 5.38
N ALA A 174 1.10 -10.64 6.16
CA ALA A 174 -0.36 -10.72 6.24
C ALA A 174 -0.93 -9.66 7.21
N PRO A 175 -2.12 -9.08 6.95
CA PRO A 175 -2.80 -8.19 7.89
C PRO A 175 -3.07 -8.86 9.22
N LEU A 176 -3.00 -8.09 10.32
CA LEU A 176 -3.20 -8.63 11.67
C LEU A 176 -4.68 -8.90 11.96
N GLU A 177 -5.59 -8.15 11.34
CA GLU A 177 -7.03 -8.34 11.45
C GLU A 177 -7.51 -9.64 10.80
N ASP A 178 -6.74 -10.20 9.85
CA ASP A 178 -7.07 -11.38 9.06
C ASP A 178 -6.09 -12.54 9.32
N LEU A 179 -5.60 -12.66 10.56
CA LEU A 179 -4.53 -13.60 10.95
C LEU A 179 -5.03 -15.05 11.12
N ASN A 180 -5.67 -15.58 10.09
CA ASN A 180 -6.02 -16.99 9.90
C ASN A 180 -5.12 -17.59 8.82
N LYS A 181 -4.66 -18.85 8.98
CA LYS A 181 -3.77 -19.53 8.03
C LYS A 181 -4.21 -19.40 6.57
N THR A 182 -5.50 -19.65 6.29
CA THR A 182 -6.02 -19.58 4.92
C THR A 182 -5.99 -18.14 4.37
N ALA A 183 -6.33 -17.16 5.20
CA ALA A 183 -6.31 -15.75 4.81
C ALA A 183 -4.87 -15.26 4.60
N CYS A 184 -3.95 -15.58 5.51
CA CYS A 184 -2.53 -15.32 5.37
C CYS A 184 -1.95 -15.86 4.06
N ALA A 185 -2.22 -17.14 3.74
CA ALA A 185 -1.77 -17.75 2.48
C ALA A 185 -2.41 -17.07 1.25
N HIS A 186 -3.67 -16.66 1.34
CA HIS A 186 -4.35 -15.92 0.28
C HIS A 186 -3.69 -14.55 0.04
N HIS A 187 -3.43 -13.78 1.10
CA HIS A 187 -2.75 -12.49 1.00
C HIS A 187 -1.34 -12.62 0.44
N ALA A 188 -0.57 -13.61 0.89
CA ALA A 188 0.77 -13.87 0.39
C ALA A 188 0.76 -14.22 -1.11
N LEU A 189 -0.19 -15.06 -1.53
CA LEU A 189 -0.37 -15.40 -2.94
C LEU A 189 -0.79 -14.19 -3.80
N LYS A 190 -1.66 -13.32 -3.29
CA LYS A 190 -2.03 -12.08 -3.98
C LYS A 190 -0.85 -11.13 -4.12
N ALA A 191 -0.05 -10.99 -3.07
CA ALA A 191 1.17 -10.20 -3.10
C ALA A 191 2.18 -10.78 -4.12
N LEU A 192 2.35 -12.11 -4.17
CA LEU A 192 3.20 -12.79 -5.15
C LEU A 192 2.71 -12.54 -6.59
N GLN A 193 1.41 -12.75 -6.84
CA GLN A 193 0.80 -12.48 -8.14
C GLN A 193 0.98 -11.03 -8.58
N SER A 194 0.96 -10.08 -7.64
CA SER A 194 1.20 -8.67 -7.94
C SER A 194 2.67 -8.41 -8.26
N ALA A 195 3.60 -8.97 -7.48
CA ALA A 195 5.04 -8.79 -7.69
C ALA A 195 5.50 -9.33 -9.05
N LEU A 196 4.91 -10.44 -9.50
CA LEU A 196 5.24 -11.08 -10.79
C LEU A 196 4.79 -10.28 -12.03
N LYS A 197 4.02 -9.20 -11.87
CA LYS A 197 3.67 -8.32 -13.01
C LYS A 197 4.88 -7.54 -13.52
N ASP A 198 5.76 -7.15 -12.60
CA ASP A 198 6.86 -6.23 -12.86
C ASP A 198 8.23 -6.86 -12.60
N ASN A 199 8.28 -8.09 -12.05
CA ASN A 199 9.51 -8.76 -11.65
C ASN A 199 9.56 -10.21 -12.13
N ASP A 200 10.74 -10.65 -12.57
CA ASP A 200 11.06 -12.06 -12.77
C ASP A 200 11.68 -12.60 -11.48
N LEU A 201 10.97 -13.52 -10.82
CA LEU A 201 11.42 -14.18 -9.58
C LEU A 201 12.05 -15.56 -9.86
N GLY A 202 12.31 -15.89 -11.12
CA GLY A 202 12.98 -17.13 -11.52
C GLY A 202 12.09 -18.37 -11.56
N PHE A 203 10.76 -18.19 -11.55
CA PHE A 203 9.80 -19.29 -11.74
C PHE A 203 9.75 -19.72 -13.20
N ASP A 204 9.62 -21.02 -13.43
CA ASP A 204 9.39 -21.56 -14.76
C ASP A 204 7.94 -21.36 -15.24
N ALA A 205 7.66 -21.67 -16.51
CA ALA A 205 6.34 -21.47 -17.11
C ALA A 205 5.22 -22.27 -16.42
N ALA A 206 5.51 -23.47 -15.90
CA ALA A 206 4.52 -24.30 -15.23
C ALA A 206 4.23 -23.76 -13.82
N GLU A 207 5.25 -23.31 -13.10
CA GLU A 207 5.14 -22.67 -11.80
C GLU A 207 4.34 -21.36 -11.90
N LEU A 208 4.63 -20.53 -12.90
CA LEU A 208 3.87 -19.30 -13.18
C LEU A 208 2.39 -19.61 -13.49
N GLU A 209 2.10 -20.67 -14.24
CA GLU A 209 0.72 -21.10 -14.50
C GLU A 209 0.00 -21.54 -13.21
N GLN A 210 0.68 -22.27 -12.32
CA GLN A 210 0.14 -22.64 -11.01
C GLN A 210 -0.19 -21.41 -10.17
N ILE A 211 0.75 -20.47 -10.05
CA ILE A 211 0.59 -19.22 -9.30
C ILE A 211 -0.58 -18.41 -9.86
N ALA A 212 -0.69 -18.27 -11.18
CA ALA A 212 -1.79 -17.55 -11.83
C ALA A 212 -3.16 -18.15 -11.52
N LYS A 213 -3.26 -19.48 -11.42
CA LYS A 213 -4.48 -20.22 -11.03
C LYS A 213 -4.77 -20.18 -9.53
N GLY A 214 -3.88 -19.61 -8.73
CA GLY A 214 -4.03 -19.52 -7.28
C GLY A 214 -3.51 -20.75 -6.53
N PHE A 215 -2.63 -21.54 -7.14
CA PHE A 215 -1.96 -22.66 -6.49
C PHE A 215 -0.56 -22.28 -6.01
N ILE A 216 -0.06 -23.04 -5.04
CA ILE A 216 1.34 -23.00 -4.63
C ILE A 216 2.17 -23.70 -5.72
N PRO A 217 3.26 -23.11 -6.23
CA PRO A 217 4.11 -23.75 -7.22
C PRO A 217 4.71 -25.06 -6.67
N ARG A 218 4.92 -26.04 -7.53
CA ARG A 218 5.44 -27.36 -7.14
C ARG A 218 6.81 -27.23 -6.45
N GLY A 219 7.02 -27.97 -5.37
CA GLY A 219 8.29 -27.94 -4.65
C GLY A 219 8.42 -26.76 -3.67
N TYR A 220 7.36 -25.98 -3.50
CA TYR A 220 7.30 -24.90 -2.52
C TYR A 220 6.13 -25.07 -1.55
N LEU A 221 6.26 -24.46 -0.37
CA LEU A 221 5.20 -24.34 0.62
C LEU A 221 5.20 -22.93 1.24
N TRP A 222 4.02 -22.49 1.67
CA TRP A 222 3.91 -21.31 2.53
C TRP A 222 4.40 -21.62 3.93
N HIS A 223 5.50 -20.99 4.30
CA HIS A 223 6.07 -20.97 5.63
C HIS A 223 5.53 -19.76 6.41
N PHE A 224 5.03 -20.03 7.61
CA PHE A 224 4.63 -18.99 8.57
C PHE A 224 5.84 -18.65 9.42
N ASP A 225 6.54 -17.58 9.05
CA ASP A 225 7.87 -17.23 9.55
C ASP A 225 7.83 -16.65 10.96
N ALA A 226 8.40 -17.37 11.92
CA ALA A 226 8.44 -16.94 13.31
C ALA A 226 9.29 -15.68 13.54
N ASN A 227 10.22 -15.36 12.64
CA ASN A 227 11.14 -14.23 12.83
C ASN A 227 10.44 -12.88 12.69
N VAL A 228 9.35 -12.82 11.93
CA VAL A 228 8.67 -11.57 11.60
C VAL A 228 7.16 -11.75 11.78
N LEU A 229 6.54 -10.84 12.55
CA LEU A 229 5.11 -10.89 12.83
C LEU A 229 4.30 -10.86 11.52
N GLY A 230 3.51 -11.92 11.30
CA GLY A 230 2.63 -12.05 10.15
C GLY A 230 3.34 -12.36 8.83
N ASN A 231 4.64 -12.61 8.81
CA ASN A 231 5.37 -12.88 7.57
C ASN A 231 5.09 -14.29 7.05
N VAL A 232 4.63 -14.36 5.81
CA VAL A 232 4.40 -15.62 5.10
C VAL A 232 5.41 -15.69 3.95
N ALA A 233 6.30 -16.66 4.02
CA ALA A 233 7.39 -16.85 3.07
C ALA A 233 7.15 -18.07 2.19
N LEU A 234 7.46 -17.97 0.90
CA LEU A 234 7.43 -19.09 -0.04
C LEU A 234 8.80 -19.77 0.00
N VAL A 235 8.84 -20.98 0.54
CA VAL A 235 10.08 -21.71 0.85
C VAL A 235 10.05 -23.08 0.17
N ARG A 236 11.23 -23.61 -0.19
CA ARG A 236 11.36 -24.96 -0.74
C ARG A 236 10.75 -25.99 0.23
N GLU A 237 9.87 -26.83 -0.29
CA GLU A 237 9.12 -27.85 0.46
C GLU A 237 10.08 -28.81 1.19
N GLU A 238 11.14 -29.26 0.52
CA GLU A 238 12.14 -30.18 1.06
C GLU A 238 12.81 -29.63 2.33
N LEU A 239 13.11 -28.33 2.35
CA LEU A 239 13.75 -27.66 3.48
C LEU A 239 12.74 -27.47 4.61
N LEU A 240 11.54 -26.97 4.29
CA LEU A 240 10.52 -26.67 5.29
C LEU A 240 10.05 -27.93 6.04
N LEU A 241 9.97 -29.07 5.34
CA LEU A 241 9.58 -30.35 5.91
C LEU A 241 10.75 -31.09 6.56
N GLY A 242 11.98 -30.85 6.09
CA GLY A 242 13.18 -31.54 6.56
C GLY A 242 13.78 -30.98 7.85
N VAL A 243 13.50 -29.72 8.21
CA VAL A 243 14.09 -29.06 9.40
C VAL A 243 13.04 -28.84 10.49
N LYS A 244 13.29 -29.34 11.70
CA LYS A 244 12.40 -29.11 12.85
C LYS A 244 12.61 -27.71 13.42
N HIS A 245 11.54 -26.94 13.54
CA HIS A 245 11.63 -25.55 13.99
C HIS A 245 10.34 -25.06 14.66
N THR A 246 10.44 -23.95 15.39
CA THR A 246 9.28 -23.21 15.91
C THR A 246 8.50 -22.57 14.77
N LYS A 247 7.21 -22.87 14.66
CA LYS A 247 6.33 -22.31 13.61
C LYS A 247 5.76 -20.96 14.02
N GLY A 248 5.80 -19.98 13.12
CA GLY A 248 5.39 -18.60 13.38
C GLY A 248 3.91 -18.44 13.69
N TYR A 249 3.00 -19.12 12.97
CA TYR A 249 1.55 -18.90 13.15
C TYR A 249 1.08 -19.01 14.60
N LYS A 250 1.46 -20.09 15.30
CA LYS A 250 1.06 -20.27 16.70
C LYS A 250 1.68 -19.19 17.58
N LEU A 251 2.95 -18.86 17.34
CA LEU A 251 3.70 -17.86 18.08
C LEU A 251 3.08 -16.46 17.95
N TRP A 252 2.72 -16.05 16.72
CA TRP A 252 2.00 -14.79 16.46
C TRP A 252 0.66 -14.76 17.19
N THR A 253 -0.14 -15.83 17.09
CA THR A 253 -1.46 -15.85 17.74
C THR A 253 -1.35 -15.79 19.26
N THR A 254 -0.36 -16.47 19.86
CA THR A 254 -0.10 -16.39 21.30
C THR A 254 0.32 -14.98 21.70
N PHE A 255 1.25 -14.36 20.96
CA PHE A 255 1.66 -12.98 21.21
C PHE A 255 0.45 -12.04 21.18
N LEU A 256 -0.32 -12.02 20.09
CA LEU A 256 -1.46 -11.11 19.93
C LEU A 256 -2.55 -11.32 21.00
N GLN A 257 -2.77 -12.55 21.46
CA GLN A 257 -3.71 -12.83 22.54
C GLN A 257 -3.25 -12.30 23.90
N THR A 258 -1.94 -12.27 24.15
CA THR A 258 -1.37 -11.79 25.43
C THR A 258 -1.23 -10.27 25.52
N GLN A 259 -1.48 -9.55 24.41
CA GLN A 259 -1.37 -8.09 24.33
C GLN A 259 -2.74 -7.38 24.37
N ASN A 260 -3.84 -8.13 24.45
CA ASN A 260 -5.20 -7.61 24.55
C ASN A 260 -5.69 -7.53 26.00
#